data_AF-A0A329UEU2-F1
#
_entry.id   AF-A0A329UEU2-F1
#
_cell.length_a   1.000
_cell.length_b   1.000
_cell.length_c   1.000
_cell.angle_alpha   90.00
_cell.angle_beta   90.00
_cell.angle_gamma   90.00
#
_symmetry.space_group_name_H-M   'P 1'
#
loop_
_entity.id
_entity.type
_entity.pdbx_description
1 polymer ?
#
loop_
_entity_poly.entity_id
_entity_poly.type
_entity_poly.pdbx_seq_one_letter_code
_entity_poly.pdbx_strand_id
1 'polypeptide(L)'
;MFHKMAQMIQMHTEKKLLDEVFATYRDVQDAAAEMAQVLPCPRCGKQTMKMRLHSNALSRQVPGITICDRCGTEEALEDAVHQPMDVRKWALIETYMKGANLK
;
A
#
# COMPACT_ATOMS: atom_id res chain seq x y z
N MET A 1 28.27 2.21 -18.91
CA MET A 1 27.78 0.95 -18.30
C MET A 1 27.52 1.09 -16.81
N PHE A 2 28.43 1.70 -16.03
CA PHE A 2 28.27 1.94 -14.58
C PHE A 2 26.98 2.67 -14.16
N HIS A 3 26.53 3.68 -14.91
CA HIS A 3 25.30 4.42 -14.59
C HIS A 3 24.03 3.55 -14.62
N LYS A 4 23.91 2.63 -15.59
CA LYS A 4 22.77 1.70 -15.67
C LYS A 4 22.77 0.70 -14.51
N MET A 5 23.95 0.26 -14.08
CA MET A 5 24.06 -0.65 -12.94
C MET A 5 23.66 0.04 -11.63
N ALA A 6 24.09 1.30 -11.43
CA ALA A 6 23.67 2.09 -10.27
C ALA A 6 22.15 2.30 -10.22
N GLN A 7 21.53 2.61 -11.37
CA GLN A 7 20.07 2.76 -11.47
C GLN A 7 19.32 1.46 -11.15
N MET A 8 19.79 0.32 -11.66
CA MET A 8 19.20 -1.00 -11.37
C MET A 8 19.27 -1.34 -9.88
N ILE A 9 20.41 -1.07 -9.24
CA ILE A 9 20.59 -1.28 -7.80
C ILE A 9 19.61 -0.39 -7.03
N GLN A 10 19.51 0.90 -7.38
CA GLN A 10 18.58 1.81 -6.72
C GLN A 10 17.12 1.34 -6.84
N MET A 11 16.68 0.95 -8.04
CA MET A 11 15.32 0.43 -8.25
C MET A 11 15.04 -0.83 -7.42
N HIS A 12 16.03 -1.73 -7.31
CA HIS A 12 15.90 -2.93 -6.50
C HIS A 12 15.77 -2.60 -5.01
N THR A 13 16.58 -1.67 -4.51
CA THR A 13 16.52 -1.20 -3.12
C THR A 13 15.18 -0.52 -2.82
N GLU A 14 14.69 0.34 -3.71
CA GLU A 14 13.38 0.99 -3.55
C GLU A 14 12.24 -0.02 -3.53
N LYS A 15 12.25 -1.01 -4.43
CA LYS A 15 11.26 -2.08 -4.44
C LYS A 15 11.27 -2.86 -3.12
N LYS A 16 12.45 -3.24 -2.64
CA LYS A 16 12.60 -3.98 -1.38
C LYS A 16 12.05 -3.19 -0.20
N LEU A 17 12.32 -1.88 -0.14
CA LEU A 17 11.79 -1.01 0.90
C LEU A 17 10.25 -0.95 0.85
N LEU A 18 9.65 -0.81 -0.32
CA LEU A 18 8.19 -0.81 -0.47
C LEU A 18 7.59 -2.16 -0.01
N ASP A 19 8.19 -3.27 -0.42
CA ASP A 19 7.77 -4.61 -0.01
C ASP A 19 7.82 -4.77 1.52
N GLU A 20 8.86 -4.26 2.18
CA GLU A 20 9.00 -4.26 3.64
C GLU A 20 7.93 -3.39 4.32
N VAL A 21 7.66 -2.19 3.83
CA VAL A 21 6.62 -1.30 4.38
C VAL A 21 5.24 -1.95 4.29
N PHE A 22 4.91 -2.56 3.16
CA PHE A 22 3.63 -3.27 3.01
C PHE A 22 3.57 -4.53 3.86
N ALA A 23 4.66 -5.28 4.02
CA ALA A 23 4.70 -6.43 4.92
C ALA A 23 4.40 -5.99 6.37
N THR A 24 5.08 -4.96 6.87
CA THR A 24 4.82 -4.42 8.22
C THR A 24 3.38 -3.91 8.36
N TYR A 25 2.84 -3.23 7.34
CA TYR A 25 1.46 -2.75 7.41
C TYR A 25 0.44 -3.89 7.43
N ARG A 26 0.72 -5.02 6.77
CA ARG A 26 -0.13 -6.22 6.87
C ARG A 26 -0.21 -6.71 8.31
N ASP A 27 0.92 -6.81 8.99
CA ASP A 27 0.97 -7.22 10.40
C ASP A 27 0.14 -6.26 11.27
N VAL A 28 0.16 -4.95 10.97
CA VAL A 28 -0.68 -3.95 11.63
C VAL A 28 -2.17 -4.17 11.34
N GLN A 29 -2.55 -4.55 10.12
CA GLN A 29 -3.94 -4.88 9.78
C GLN A 29 -4.44 -6.10 10.55
N ASP A 30 -3.63 -7.14 10.64
CA ASP A 30 -3.98 -8.37 11.36
C ASP A 30 -4.12 -8.09 12.87
N ALA A 31 -3.17 -7.37 13.47
CA ALA A 31 -3.26 -6.96 14.87
C ALA A 31 -4.48 -6.05 15.14
N ALA A 32 -4.77 -5.09 14.27
CA ALA A 32 -5.94 -4.22 14.41
C ALA A 32 -7.25 -5.01 14.30
N ALA A 33 -7.30 -6.05 13.46
CA ALA A 33 -8.46 -6.92 13.33
C ALA A 33 -8.71 -7.72 14.62
N GLU A 34 -7.65 -8.24 15.26
CA GLU A 34 -7.74 -8.91 16.57
C GLU A 34 -8.23 -7.96 17.67
N MET A 35 -7.83 -6.70 17.61
CA MET A 35 -8.21 -5.66 18.58
C MET A 35 -9.53 -4.94 18.24
N ALA A 36 -10.23 -5.33 17.17
CA ALA A 36 -11.42 -4.67 16.64
C ALA A 36 -11.23 -3.15 16.40
N GLN A 37 -10.01 -2.73 16.02
CA GLN A 37 -9.69 -1.34 15.70
C GLN A 37 -9.87 -1.07 14.21
N VAL A 38 -10.38 0.13 13.88
CA VAL A 38 -10.50 0.57 12.50
C VAL A 38 -9.26 1.38 12.12
N LEU A 39 -8.54 0.92 11.11
CA LEU A 39 -7.41 1.65 10.53
C LEU A 39 -7.88 2.57 9.38
N PRO A 40 -7.16 3.66 9.09
CA PRO A 40 -7.35 4.39 7.85
C PRO A 40 -6.95 3.51 6.66
N CYS A 41 -7.60 3.69 5.51
CA CYS A 41 -7.25 2.95 4.29
C CYS A 41 -5.81 3.28 3.87
N PRO A 42 -4.93 2.28 3.63
CA PRO A 42 -3.53 2.56 3.28
C PRO A 42 -3.38 3.25 1.92
N ARG A 43 -4.33 3.07 1.00
CA ARG A 43 -4.30 3.69 -0.33
C ARG A 43 -4.69 5.17 -0.28
N CYS A 44 -5.84 5.50 0.29
CA CYS A 44 -6.38 6.87 0.25
C CYS A 44 -6.27 7.65 1.57
N GLY A 45 -5.86 7.02 2.67
CA GLY A 45 -5.71 7.62 4.00
C GLY A 45 -7.01 7.91 4.74
N LYS A 46 -8.18 7.67 4.12
CA LYS A 46 -9.49 7.96 4.73
C LYS A 46 -9.91 6.90 5.73
N GLN A 47 -10.61 7.31 6.79
CA GLN A 47 -11.20 6.44 7.82
C GLN A 47 -12.47 5.75 7.32
N THR A 48 -12.37 5.02 6.21
CA THR A 48 -13.51 4.36 5.53
C THR A 48 -13.39 2.84 5.49
N MET A 49 -12.40 2.27 6.18
CA MET A 49 -12.31 0.83 6.32
C MET A 49 -13.39 0.32 7.28
N LYS A 50 -13.84 -0.90 7.05
CA LYS A 50 -14.72 -1.63 7.96
C LYS A 50 -13.90 -2.30 9.05
N MET A 51 -14.48 -2.39 10.25
CA MET A 51 -13.88 -3.07 11.41
C MET A 51 -13.54 -4.55 11.12
N ARG A 52 -14.40 -5.26 10.38
CA ARG A 52 -14.09 -6.63 9.95
C ARG A 52 -13.19 -6.58 8.72
N LEU A 53 -11.90 -6.84 8.91
CA LEU A 53 -10.89 -6.72 7.87
C LEU A 53 -11.24 -7.47 6.58
N HIS A 54 -11.66 -8.73 6.70
CA HIS A 54 -12.06 -9.60 5.58
C HIS A 54 -13.29 -9.10 4.78
N SER A 55 -14.03 -8.11 5.29
CA SER A 55 -15.18 -7.51 4.60
C SER A 55 -14.81 -6.27 3.77
N ASN A 56 -13.56 -5.82 3.87
CA ASN A 56 -12.98 -4.79 2.99
C ASN A 56 -12.52 -5.42 1.67
N ALA A 57 -12.22 -4.59 0.68
CA ALA A 57 -11.65 -5.07 -0.58
C ALA A 57 -10.19 -5.51 -0.39
N LEU A 58 -9.80 -6.61 -1.04
CA LEU A 58 -8.39 -7.01 -1.15
C LEU A 58 -7.76 -6.24 -2.31
N SER A 59 -6.59 -5.63 -2.09
CA SER A 59 -5.89 -4.89 -3.15
C SER A 59 -5.46 -5.84 -4.27
N ARG A 60 -5.62 -5.37 -5.51
CA ARG A 60 -5.12 -6.01 -6.73
C ARG A 60 -3.65 -5.71 -6.98
N GLN A 61 -3.17 -4.56 -6.51
CA GLN A 61 -1.80 -4.12 -6.72
C GLN A 61 -0.84 -4.67 -5.68
N VAL A 62 -1.27 -4.75 -4.41
CA VAL A 62 -0.45 -5.19 -3.29
C VAL A 62 -1.09 -6.43 -2.65
N PRO A 63 -0.54 -7.64 -2.90
CA PRO A 63 -1.07 -8.87 -2.34
C PRO A 63 -1.24 -8.78 -0.82
N GLY A 64 -2.31 -9.40 -0.30
CA GLY A 64 -2.55 -9.52 1.15
C GLY A 64 -2.82 -8.21 1.90
N ILE A 65 -2.90 -7.06 1.23
CA ILE A 65 -3.31 -5.79 1.84
C ILE A 65 -4.78 -5.55 1.56
N THR A 66 -5.54 -5.24 2.61
CA THR A 66 -6.93 -4.81 2.46
C THR A 66 -7.05 -3.29 2.37
N ILE A 67 -8.00 -2.82 1.57
CA ILE A 67 -8.28 -1.41 1.28
C ILE A 67 -9.80 -1.18 1.35
N CYS A 68 -10.24 0.07 1.51
CA CYS A 68 -11.68 0.33 1.54
C CYS A 68 -12.34 0.01 0.19
N ASP A 69 -13.65 -0.29 0.21
CA ASP A 69 -14.40 -0.72 -0.98
C ASP A 69 -14.31 0.27 -2.15
N ARG A 70 -14.28 1.59 -1.85
CA ARG A 70 -14.12 2.64 -2.85
C ARG A 70 -12.78 2.49 -3.58
N CYS A 71 -11.69 2.32 -2.84
CA CYS A 71 -10.36 2.10 -3.41
C CYS A 71 -10.29 0.77 -4.18
N GLY A 72 -10.95 -0.28 -3.68
CA GLY A 72 -11.03 -1.56 -4.40
C GLY A 72 -11.77 -1.46 -5.73
N THR A 73 -12.82 -0.64 -5.80
CA THR A 73 -13.52 -0.34 -7.05
C THR A 73 -12.64 0.46 -8.00
N GLU A 74 -11.92 1.47 -7.49
CA GLU A 74 -10.96 2.24 -8.29
C GLU A 74 -9.86 1.34 -8.87
N GLU A 75 -9.26 0.45 -8.07
CA GLU A 75 -8.27 -0.51 -8.57
C GLU A 75 -8.83 -1.43 -9.66
N ALA A 76 -10.09 -1.87 -9.54
CA ALA A 76 -10.72 -2.69 -10.58
C ALA A 76 -10.91 -1.91 -11.90
N LEU A 77 -11.24 -0.61 -11.83
CA LEU A 77 -11.34 0.25 -13.01
C LEU A 77 -9.97 0.53 -13.62
N GLU A 78 -8.97 0.83 -12.79
CA GLU A 78 -7.58 1.07 -13.21
C GLU A 78 -6.97 -0.16 -13.89
N ASP A 79 -7.23 -1.36 -13.35
CA ASP A 79 -6.80 -2.63 -13.93
C ASP A 79 -7.48 -2.87 -15.29
N ALA A 80 -8.78 -2.59 -15.41
CA ALA A 80 -9.51 -2.72 -16.66
C ALA A 80 -8.94 -1.85 -17.80
N VAL A 81 -8.40 -0.67 -17.48
CA VAL A 81 -7.74 0.22 -18.44
C VAL A 81 -6.22 0.06 -18.48
N HIS A 82 -5.65 -0.91 -17.75
CA HIS A 82 -4.21 -1.18 -17.64
C HIS A 82 -3.39 0.06 -17.18
N GLN A 83 -3.97 0.88 -16.30
CA GLN A 83 -3.31 2.06 -15.72
C GLN A 83 -3.44 2.07 -14.20
N PRO A 84 -2.75 1.16 -13.49
CA PRO A 84 -2.75 1.14 -12.03
C PRO A 84 -2.12 2.42 -11.46
N MET A 85 -2.71 2.93 -10.39
CA MET A 85 -2.08 3.98 -9.59
C MET A 85 -0.71 3.53 -9.08
N ASP A 86 0.28 4.42 -9.11
CA ASP A 86 1.58 4.15 -8.51
C ASP A 86 1.48 4.01 -6.98
N VAL A 87 1.95 2.88 -6.43
CA VAL A 87 1.93 2.58 -4.99
C VAL A 87 2.66 3.62 -4.14
N ARG A 88 3.60 4.37 -4.71
CA ARG A 88 4.30 5.46 -4.02
C ARG A 88 3.39 6.62 -3.64
N LYS A 89 2.27 6.76 -4.35
CA LYS A 89 1.22 7.77 -4.08
C LYS A 89 0.20 7.30 -3.05
N TRP A 90 0.33 6.09 -2.52
CA TRP A 90 -0.55 5.62 -1.47
C TRP A 90 -0.28 6.39 -0.18
N ALA A 91 -1.34 6.72 0.55
CA ALA A 91 -1.25 7.48 1.80
C ALA A 91 -0.31 6.82 2.83
N LEU A 92 -0.28 5.49 2.89
CA LEU A 92 0.65 4.72 3.72
C LEU A 92 2.11 5.07 3.41
N ILE A 93 2.50 4.99 2.13
CA ILE A 93 3.87 5.23 1.70
C ILE A 93 4.22 6.70 1.90
N GLU A 94 3.34 7.62 1.51
CA GLU A 94 3.57 9.05 1.75
C GLU A 94 3.78 9.37 3.23
N THR A 95 3.02 8.73 4.13
CA THR A 95 3.14 8.92 5.58
C THR A 95 4.44 8.33 6.10
N TYR A 96 4.80 7.13 5.66
CA TYR A 96 6.07 6.48 6.02
C TYR A 96 7.28 7.32 5.58
N MET A 97 7.31 7.77 4.32
CA MET A 97 8.39 8.58 3.78
C MET A 97 8.50 9.95 4.48
N LYS A 98 7.36 10.59 4.79
CA LYS A 98 7.33 11.83 5.59
C LYS A 98 7.89 11.59 7.00
N GLY A 99 7.53 10.47 7.64
CA GLY A 99 8.04 10.11 8.97
C GLY A 99 9.54 9.75 8.97
N ALA A 100 10.04 9.18 7.88
CA ALA A 100 11.44 8.78 7.72
C ALA A 100 12.38 9.93 7.29
N ASN A 101 11.88 11.16 7.05
CA ASN A 101 12.64 12.27 6.47
C ASN A 101 13.30 11.96 5.12
N LEU A 102 12.75 10.99 4.37
CA LEU A 102 13.19 10.66 3.02
C LEU A 102 12.35 11.51 2.05
N LYS A 103 12.86 12.70 1.71
CA LYS A 103 12.28 13.59 0.69
C LYS A 103 13.05 13.49 -0.63
#